data_AF-A0A2T2XL59-F1
#
_entry.id   AF-A0A2T2XL59-F1
#
_cell.length_a   1.000
_cell.length_b   1.000
_cell.length_c   1.000
_cell.angle_alpha   90.00
_cell.angle_beta   90.00
_cell.angle_gamma   90.00
#
_symmetry.space_group_name_H-M   'P 1'
#
loop_
_entity.id
_entity.type
_entity.pdbx_description
1 polymer ?
#
loop_
_entity_poly.entity_id
_entity_poly.type
_entity_poly.pdbx_seq_one_letter_code
_entity_poly.pdbx_strand_id
1 'polypeptide(L)'
;MIMRPKFSRLGTEKERVINIQALLTAPHIMAIVPTFTIVHPDLFDMDDNRILEVAVAANTDLIITGDKQLLALRGISAHIVESLAEPPADDSPIPIMSPSEALDYLLSI
;
A
#
# COMPACT_ATOMS: atom_id res chain seq x y z
N MET A 1 15.39 2.51 8.19
CA MET A 1 14.44 2.26 7.08
C MET A 1 14.94 1.21 6.09
N ILE A 2 16.10 1.28 5.41
CA ILE A 2 16.67 0.08 4.72
C ILE A 2 17.82 -0.61 5.46
N MET A 3 18.33 0.04 6.49
CA MET A 3 19.36 -0.49 7.38
C MET A 3 18.80 -1.49 8.41
N ARG A 4 17.51 -1.83 8.34
CA ARG A 4 16.92 -2.81 9.26
C ARG A 4 17.52 -4.20 8.97
N PRO A 5 17.78 -5.03 9.99
CA PRO A 5 18.40 -6.34 9.82
C PRO A 5 17.69 -7.26 8.81
N LYS A 6 16.36 -7.15 8.69
CA LYS A 6 15.57 -7.91 7.71
C LYS A 6 15.99 -7.69 6.25
N PHE A 7 16.65 -6.57 5.94
CA PHE A 7 17.14 -6.23 4.61
C PHE A 7 18.62 -6.56 4.39
N SER A 8 19.29 -7.18 5.36
CA SER A 8 20.70 -7.63 5.22
C SER A 8 20.93 -8.55 4.02
N ARG A 9 19.90 -9.28 3.57
CA ARG A 9 19.94 -10.14 2.39
C ARG A 9 20.03 -9.37 1.07
N LEU A 10 19.78 -8.07 1.05
CA LEU A 10 19.84 -7.21 -0.14
C LEU A 10 21.26 -6.69 -0.45
N GLY A 11 22.28 -7.23 0.22
CA GLY A 11 23.68 -6.85 0.04
C GLY A 11 24.18 -5.84 1.06
N THR A 12 25.33 -5.26 0.76
CA THR A 12 25.98 -4.18 1.49
C THR A 12 25.11 -2.92 1.56
N GLU A 13 25.43 -2.00 2.46
CA GLU A 13 24.71 -0.72 2.56
C GLU A 13 24.68 0.05 1.24
N LYS A 14 25.81 0.11 0.54
CA LYS A 14 25.92 0.78 -0.76
C LYS A 14 24.98 0.15 -1.79
N GLU A 15 24.95 -1.18 -1.87
CA GLU A 15 24.06 -1.91 -2.78
C GLU A 15 22.58 -1.67 -2.43
N ARG A 16 22.24 -1.63 -1.14
CA ARG A 16 20.88 -1.32 -0.69
C ARG A 16 20.42 0.08 -1.11
N VAL A 17 21.29 1.09 -1.01
CA VAL A 17 20.99 2.46 -1.46
C VAL A 17 20.78 2.50 -2.96
N ILE A 18 21.65 1.85 -3.74
CA ILE A 18 21.52 1.76 -5.21
C ILE A 18 20.19 1.10 -5.59
N ASN A 19 19.82 0.00 -4.91
CA ASN A 19 18.57 -0.70 -5.17
C ASN A 19 17.34 0.18 -4.89
N ILE A 20 17.32 0.95 -3.79
CA ILE A 20 16.24 1.91 -3.56
C ILE A 20 16.19 2.96 -4.66
N GLN A 21 17.33 3.53 -5.02
CA GLN A 21 17.36 4.60 -6.00
C GLN A 21 16.88 4.10 -7.37
N ALA A 22 17.18 2.86 -7.73
CA ALA A 22 16.63 2.19 -8.90
C ALA A 22 15.10 2.02 -8.80
N LEU A 23 14.57 1.60 -7.64
CA LEU A 23 13.12 1.49 -7.43
C LEU A 23 12.43 2.86 -7.53
N LEU A 24 12.98 3.90 -6.90
CA LEU A 24 12.41 5.25 -6.95
C LEU A 24 12.49 5.90 -8.34
N THR A 25 13.33 5.38 -9.24
CA THR A 25 13.46 5.87 -10.62
C THR A 25 12.76 4.96 -11.64
N ALA A 26 12.14 3.86 -11.19
CA ALA A 26 11.42 2.96 -12.07
C ALA A 26 10.11 3.62 -12.55
N PRO A 27 9.78 3.56 -13.86
CA PRO A 27 8.65 4.29 -14.43
C PRO A 27 7.27 3.82 -13.94
N HIS A 28 7.19 2.61 -13.41
CA HIS A 28 5.97 2.02 -12.85
C HIS A 28 5.86 2.20 -11.33
N ILE A 29 6.81 2.90 -10.70
CA ILE A 29 6.76 3.23 -9.28
C ILE A 29 6.41 4.71 -9.15
N MET A 30 5.35 4.99 -8.41
CA MET A 30 4.90 6.35 -8.13
C MET A 30 5.13 6.68 -6.66
N ALA A 31 5.66 7.88 -6.39
CA ALA A 31 5.74 8.42 -5.05
C ALA A 31 4.43 9.16 -4.73
N ILE A 32 3.66 8.64 -3.79
CA ILE A 32 2.36 9.18 -3.38
C ILE A 32 2.49 9.65 -1.94
N VAL A 33 2.07 10.90 -1.69
CA VAL A 33 2.07 11.51 -0.37
C VAL A 33 0.62 11.84 -0.01
N PRO A 34 -0.04 10.98 0.79
CA PRO A 34 -1.41 11.26 1.23
C PRO A 34 -1.49 12.56 2.02
N THR A 35 -2.59 13.31 1.84
CA THR A 35 -2.88 14.57 2.55
C THR A 35 -4.00 14.43 3.57
N PHE A 36 -4.34 13.19 3.92
CA PHE A 36 -5.42 12.81 4.82
C PHE A 36 -5.00 11.58 5.62
N THR A 37 -5.74 11.32 6.69
CA THR A 37 -5.49 10.16 7.57
C THR A 37 -6.66 9.19 7.52
N ILE A 38 -6.36 7.90 7.42
CA ILE A 38 -7.34 6.83 7.59
C ILE A 38 -7.07 6.13 8.91
N VAL A 39 -8.12 5.90 9.71
CA VAL A 39 -8.01 5.08 10.92
C VAL A 39 -8.98 3.92 10.78
N HIS A 40 -8.45 2.74 10.50
CA HIS A 40 -9.27 1.53 10.47
C HIS A 40 -9.30 0.88 11.87
N PRO A 41 -10.47 0.59 12.45
CA PRO A 41 -10.58 0.06 13.82
C PRO A 41 -9.90 -1.30 14.01
N ASP A 42 -9.84 -2.10 12.94
CA ASP A 42 -9.22 -3.43 12.96
C ASP A 42 -7.71 -3.43 12.64
N LEU A 43 -7.12 -2.26 12.32
CA LEU A 43 -5.67 -2.11 12.14
C LEU A 43 -5.07 -1.41 13.37
N PHE A 44 -4.39 -2.20 14.19
CA PHE A 44 -3.78 -1.71 15.43
C PHE A 44 -2.46 -0.96 15.21
N ASP A 45 -1.76 -1.22 14.09
CA ASP A 45 -0.56 -0.49 13.70
C ASP A 45 -0.93 0.68 12.78
N MET A 46 -0.62 1.91 13.22
CA MET A 46 -0.85 3.10 12.40
C MET A 46 -0.02 3.09 11.11
N ASP A 47 1.10 2.36 11.07
CA ASP A 47 1.89 2.22 9.85
C ASP A 47 1.15 1.39 8.78
N ASP A 48 0.24 0.48 9.15
CA ASP A 48 -0.55 -0.29 8.19
C ASP A 48 -1.69 0.56 7.59
N ASN A 49 -2.24 1.50 8.37
CA ASN A 49 -3.21 2.48 7.87
C ASN A 49 -2.64 3.33 6.72
N ARG A 50 -1.33 3.59 6.71
CA ARG A 50 -0.67 4.33 5.62
C ARG A 50 -0.80 3.65 4.27
N ILE A 51 -0.89 2.32 4.24
CA ILE A 51 -1.11 1.58 2.99
C ILE A 51 -2.50 1.90 2.43
N LEU A 52 -3.50 2.01 3.32
CA LEU A 52 -4.86 2.39 2.94
C LEU A 52 -4.88 3.83 2.42
N GLU A 53 -4.19 4.75 3.10
CA GLU A 53 -4.10 6.16 2.71
C GLU A 53 -3.48 6.31 1.33
N VAL A 54 -2.37 5.59 1.06
CA VAL A 54 -1.72 5.60 -0.24
C VAL A 54 -2.63 5.02 -1.32
N ALA A 55 -3.31 3.91 -1.05
CA ALA A 55 -4.22 3.28 -2.02
C ALA A 55 -5.36 4.23 -2.43
N VAL A 56 -5.99 4.89 -1.45
CA VAL A 56 -7.05 5.87 -1.70
C VAL A 56 -6.50 7.10 -2.43
N ALA A 57 -5.35 7.64 -2.00
CA ALA A 57 -4.74 8.81 -2.64
C ALA A 57 -4.28 8.53 -4.09
N ALA A 58 -3.93 7.28 -4.38
CA ALA A 58 -3.58 6.82 -5.71
C ALA A 58 -4.78 6.55 -6.61
N ASN A 59 -5.99 6.51 -6.04
CA ASN A 59 -7.17 5.97 -6.70
C ASN A 59 -6.92 4.57 -7.30
N THR A 60 -6.31 3.67 -6.50
CA THR A 60 -5.98 2.32 -6.97
C THR A 60 -7.21 1.43 -7.06
N ASP A 61 -7.24 0.58 -8.09
CA ASP A 61 -8.28 -0.44 -8.26
C ASP A 61 -8.09 -1.68 -7.37
N LEU A 62 -6.87 -1.94 -6.89
CA LEU A 62 -6.51 -3.17 -6.17
C LEU A 62 -5.28 -2.98 -5.26
N ILE A 63 -5.32 -3.57 -4.07
CA ILE A 63 -4.17 -3.70 -3.18
C ILE A 63 -3.68 -5.15 -3.16
N ILE A 64 -2.40 -5.34 -3.48
CA ILE A 64 -1.74 -6.65 -3.41
C ILE A 64 -0.77 -6.63 -2.22
N THR A 65 -0.99 -7.50 -1.24
CA THR A 65 -0.15 -7.55 -0.04
C THR A 65 0.00 -8.97 0.52
N GLY A 66 1.14 -9.23 1.16
CA GLY A 66 1.36 -10.45 1.94
C GLY A 66 1.05 -10.28 3.43
N ASP A 67 0.63 -9.09 3.85
CA ASP A 67 0.33 -8.80 5.24
C ASP A 67 -1.02 -9.42 5.67
N LYS A 68 -1.01 -10.18 6.77
CA LYS A 68 -2.19 -10.94 7.21
C LYS A 68 -3.29 -10.04 7.80
N GLN A 69 -2.93 -8.93 8.42
CA GLN A 69 -3.91 -8.01 9.00
C GLN A 69 -4.64 -7.27 7.90
N LEU A 70 -3.90 -6.78 6.89
CA LEU A 70 -4.51 -6.16 5.71
C LEU A 70 -5.37 -7.15 4.92
N LEU A 71 -4.91 -8.38 4.70
CA LEU A 71 -5.69 -9.42 4.02
C LEU A 71 -6.99 -9.77 4.77
N ALA A 72 -7.03 -9.60 6.09
CA ALA A 72 -8.23 -9.86 6.89
C ALA A 72 -9.35 -8.84 6.64
N LEU A 73 -9.01 -7.62 6.19
CA LEU A 73 -10.00 -6.57 5.89
C LEU A 73 -10.86 -6.89 4.66
N ARG A 74 -10.32 -7.68 3.71
CA ARG A 74 -10.94 -8.07 2.42
C ARG A 74 -11.28 -6.92 1.47
N GLY A 75 -11.41 -5.70 1.95
CA GLY A 75 -11.57 -4.49 1.16
C GLY A 75 -11.58 -3.24 2.03
N ILE A 76 -11.43 -2.07 1.41
CA ILE A 76 -11.50 -0.78 2.09
C ILE A 76 -12.68 -0.01 1.53
N SER A 77 -13.69 0.26 2.36
CA SER A 77 -14.60 1.38 2.15
C SER A 77 -13.99 2.58 2.86
N ALA A 78 -13.66 3.64 2.11
CA ALA A 78 -12.88 4.76 2.62
C ALA A 78 -13.66 5.56 3.69
N HIS A 79 -13.53 5.20 4.96
CA HIS A 79 -13.92 6.07 6.07
C HIS A 79 -12.77 7.02 6.38
N ILE A 80 -12.73 8.13 5.63
CA ILE A 80 -11.73 9.19 5.83
C ILE A 80 -12.10 9.98 7.09
N VAL A 81 -11.20 10.00 8.08
CA VAL A 81 -11.49 10.58 9.41
C VAL A 81 -11.10 12.07 9.46
N GLU A 82 -10.03 12.45 8.76
CA GLU A 82 -9.61 13.85 8.59
C GLU A 82 -9.08 14.05 7.17
N SER A 83 -9.70 14.97 6.42
CA SER A 83 -9.28 15.32 5.06
C SER A 83 -9.19 16.83 4.87
N LEU A 84 -8.14 17.28 4.18
CA LEU A 84 -8.05 18.62 3.61
C LEU A 84 -8.59 18.69 2.16
N ALA A 85 -9.05 17.56 1.61
CA ALA A 85 -9.54 17.42 0.23
C ALA A 85 -10.91 16.71 0.18
N GLU A 86 -11.65 16.85 -0.92
CA GLU A 86 -12.92 16.15 -1.12
C GLU A 86 -12.72 14.62 -1.10
N PRO A 87 -13.61 13.84 -0.46
CA PRO A 87 -13.53 12.38 -0.47
C PRO A 87 -13.70 11.83 -1.89
N PRO A 88 -13.12 10.65 -2.21
CA PRO A 88 -13.29 10.03 -3.51
C PRO A 88 -14.78 9.77 -3.80
N ALA A 89 -15.19 9.97 -5.06
CA ALA A 89 -16.59 9.91 -5.48
C ALA A 89 -17.16 8.48 -5.62
N ASP A 90 -16.33 7.46 -5.47
CA ASP A 90 -16.71 6.04 -5.60
C ASP A 90 -16.50 5.34 -4.24
N ASP A 91 -17.60 4.88 -3.65
CA ASP A 91 -17.63 4.12 -2.39
C ASP A 91 -17.40 2.61 -2.61
N SER A 92 -17.15 2.18 -3.85
CA SER A 92 -16.85 0.78 -4.16
C SER A 92 -15.61 0.34 -3.40
N PRO A 93 -15.67 -0.75 -2.62
CA PRO A 93 -14.56 -1.15 -1.76
C PRO A 93 -13.36 -1.57 -2.61
N ILE A 94 -12.19 -0.98 -2.33
CA ILE A 94 -10.94 -1.38 -2.99
C ILE A 94 -10.59 -2.80 -2.52
N PRO A 95 -10.54 -3.82 -3.39
CA PRO A 95 -10.22 -5.19 -3.00
C PRO A 95 -8.79 -5.30 -2.46
N ILE A 96 -8.60 -6.15 -1.45
CA ILE A 96 -7.28 -6.53 -0.92
C ILE A 96 -7.06 -8.02 -1.16
N MET A 97 -5.96 -8.36 -1.82
CA MET A 97 -5.68 -9.72 -2.25
C MET A 97 -4.23 -10.12 -1.97
N SER A 98 -4.00 -11.42 -1.76
CA SER A 98 -2.65 -11.97 -1.73
C SER A 98 -2.03 -11.97 -3.13
N PRO A 99 -0.69 -12.03 -3.27
CA PRO A 99 -0.06 -12.11 -4.58
C PRO A 99 -0.55 -13.28 -5.45
N SER A 100 -0.88 -14.43 -4.84
CA SER A 100 -1.43 -15.57 -5.57
C SER A 100 -2.85 -15.30 -6.06
N GLU A 101 -3.72 -14.77 -5.21
CA GLU A 101 -5.10 -14.45 -5.59
C GLU A 101 -5.16 -13.34 -6.64
N ALA A 102 -4.27 -12.34 -6.52
CA ALA A 102 -4.15 -11.26 -7.49
C ALA A 102 -3.70 -11.77 -8.86
N LEU A 103 -2.80 -12.76 -8.91
CA LEU A 103 -2.42 -13.38 -10.18
C LEU A 103 -3.61 -14.07 -10.84
N ASP A 104 -4.37 -14.86 -10.08
CA ASP A 104 -5.56 -15.54 -10.60
C ASP A 104 -6.62 -14.53 -11.08
N TYR A 105 -6.83 -13.44 -10.33
CA TYR A 105 -7.74 -12.36 -10.68
C TYR A 105 -7.33 -11.66 -11.99
N LEU A 106 -6.05 -11.27 -12.10
CA LEU A 106 -5.53 -10.59 -13.29
C LEU A 106 -5.53 -11.46 -14.55
N LEU A 107 -5.52 -12.79 -14.40
CA LEU A 107 -5.66 -13.73 -15.51
C LEU A 107 -7.12 -14.00 -15.91
N SER A 108 -8.09 -13.57 -15.10
CA SER A 108 -9.53 -13.78 -15.32
C SER A 108 -10.25 -12.60 -16.00
N ILE A 109 -9.57 -11.46 -16.09
CA ILE A 109 -10.02 -10.21 -16.74
C ILE A 109 -9.45 -10.09 -18.15
#